data_AF-A0A929Y285-F1
#
_entry.id   AF-A0A929Y285-F1
#
_cell.length_a   1.000
_cell.length_b   1.000
_cell.length_c   1.000
_cell.angle_alpha   90.00
_cell.angle_beta   90.00
_cell.angle_gamma   90.00
#
_symmetry.space_group_name_H-M   'P 1'
#
loop_
_entity.id
_entity.type
_entity.pdbx_description
1 polymer ?
#
loop_
_entity_poly.entity_id
_entity_poly.type
_entity_poly.pdbx_seq_one_letter_code
_entity_poly.pdbx_strand_id
1 'polypeptide(L)'
;MNKKGIAVLSCILAMSIAGGAYGATSVQGGSGSNTGHSRRSGGRGGGGGSHSRGGSGGGSVHRGASSSHSGANTQTNTQSSAVNTQTNSTAARFIGAIEGGHAITPSVGSETAGLPEKVVASINSINQGGSISDATGLKEFAEYKAMDKTMAIITTDANGKIADIPTKLSIYVPNIIEGKDIKVIAYANITGTWAAIPVHSINYQTKTMDITINGSSTICPIYK
;
A
#
# COMPACT_ATOMS: atom_id res chain seq x y z
N MET A 1 -32.60 -25.97 -20.03
CA MET A 1 -31.87 -24.75 -19.61
C MET A 1 -31.40 -24.97 -18.18
N ASN A 2 -30.16 -25.41 -18.03
CA ASN A 2 -29.68 -26.08 -16.82
C ASN A 2 -28.73 -25.08 -16.16
N LYS A 3 -29.26 -24.26 -15.26
CA LYS A 3 -28.46 -23.30 -14.47
C LYS A 3 -27.59 -24.12 -13.51
N LYS A 4 -26.34 -24.37 -13.87
CA LYS A 4 -25.34 -24.88 -12.93
C LYS A 4 -24.99 -23.73 -11.99
N GLY A 5 -25.44 -23.82 -10.74
CA GLY A 5 -25.09 -22.87 -9.69
C GLY A 5 -23.58 -22.88 -9.47
N ILE A 6 -22.93 -21.77 -9.79
CA ILE A 6 -21.54 -21.51 -9.42
C ILE A 6 -21.57 -21.16 -7.94
N ALA A 7 -21.08 -22.06 -7.10
CA ALA A 7 -20.80 -21.76 -5.70
C ALA A 7 -19.61 -20.79 -5.67
N VAL A 8 -19.91 -19.51 -5.49
CA VAL A 8 -18.91 -18.47 -5.22
C VAL A 8 -18.40 -18.70 -3.80
N LEU A 9 -17.21 -19.29 -3.68
CA LEU A 9 -16.55 -19.49 -2.40
C LEU A 9 -15.97 -18.13 -1.96
N SER A 10 -16.77 -17.40 -1.20
CA SER A 10 -16.33 -16.19 -0.48
C SER A 10 -15.32 -16.58 0.58
N CYS A 11 -14.03 -16.43 0.29
CA CYS A 11 -12.99 -16.46 1.32
C CYS A 11 -12.99 -15.10 2.04
N ILE A 12 -13.73 -15.04 3.14
CA ILE A 12 -13.68 -13.92 4.10
C ILE A 12 -12.25 -13.87 4.65
N LEU A 13 -11.50 -12.83 4.27
CA LEU A 13 -10.23 -12.52 4.92
C LEU A 13 -10.54 -12.02 6.34
N ALA A 14 -10.33 -12.88 7.33
CA ALA A 14 -10.31 -12.46 8.73
C ALA A 14 -9.04 -11.64 8.99
N MET A 15 -9.10 -10.34 8.75
CA MET A 15 -8.05 -9.41 9.18
C MET A 15 -8.07 -9.34 10.71
N SER A 16 -7.12 -10.00 11.35
CA SER A 16 -6.82 -9.78 12.76
C SER A 16 -6.09 -8.46 12.88
N ILE A 17 -6.76 -7.40 13.35
CA ILE A 17 -6.09 -6.17 13.76
C ILE A 17 -5.36 -6.46 15.08
N ALA A 18 -4.12 -6.93 15.00
CA ALA A 18 -3.23 -6.93 16.13
C ALA A 18 -2.59 -5.54 16.24
N GLY A 19 -3.11 -4.72 17.15
CA GLY A 19 -2.46 -3.49 17.57
C GLY A 19 -1.13 -3.80 18.23
N GLY A 20 -0.04 -3.71 17.45
CA GLY A 20 1.33 -3.74 17.95
C GLY A 20 1.85 -2.32 18.08
N ALA A 21 1.90 -1.80 19.30
CA ALA A 21 2.74 -0.65 19.64
C ALA A 21 4.20 -1.12 19.58
N TYR A 22 4.94 -0.73 18.53
CA TYR A 22 6.37 -0.97 18.47
C TYR A 22 7.10 0.18 19.15
N GLY A 23 7.56 -0.07 20.38
CA GLY A 23 8.58 0.74 21.04
C GLY A 23 9.89 0.66 20.26
N ALA A 24 10.48 1.82 19.96
CA ALA A 24 11.77 1.89 19.29
C ALA A 24 12.87 1.32 20.18
N THR A 25 13.55 0.27 19.74
CA THR A 25 14.86 -0.12 20.28
C THR A 25 15.92 0.76 19.62
N SER A 26 16.50 1.70 20.37
CA SER A 26 17.69 2.43 19.93
C SER A 26 18.87 1.47 19.87
N VAL A 27 19.44 1.32 18.68
CA VAL A 27 20.67 0.58 18.42
C VAL A 27 21.82 1.37 19.06
N GLN A 28 22.42 0.79 20.09
CA GLN A 28 23.61 1.28 20.76
C GLN A 28 24.83 1.05 19.86
N GLY A 29 25.25 2.08 19.13
CA GLY A 29 26.53 2.13 18.41
C GLY A 29 27.56 2.88 19.26
N GLY A 30 28.66 2.21 19.62
CA GLY A 30 29.70 2.73 20.51
C GLY A 30 30.86 3.47 19.83
N SER A 31 31.72 3.96 20.73
CA SER A 31 33.12 4.40 20.58
C SER A 31 33.43 5.81 20.07
N GLY A 32 33.99 6.60 20.98
CA GLY A 32 34.61 7.89 20.72
C GLY A 32 35.13 8.53 22.02
N SER A 33 36.17 7.94 22.61
CA SER A 33 36.88 8.49 23.77
C SER A 33 37.48 9.87 23.45
N ASN A 34 37.22 10.87 24.29
CA ASN A 34 38.19 11.95 24.47
C ASN A 34 38.09 12.54 25.89
N THR A 35 39.13 12.25 26.67
CA THR A 35 39.49 12.89 27.94
C THR A 35 39.91 14.35 27.71
N GLY A 36 39.33 15.27 28.49
CA GLY A 36 39.75 16.67 28.52
C GLY A 36 39.27 17.36 29.81
N HIS A 37 40.16 17.47 30.79
CA HIS A 37 39.97 18.18 32.06
C HIS A 37 39.94 19.70 31.87
N SER A 38 39.10 20.43 32.62
CA SER A 38 39.51 21.59 33.46
C SER A 38 38.35 22.34 34.16
N ARG A 39 38.32 22.23 35.50
CA ARG A 39 38.11 23.23 36.57
C ARG A 39 37.30 24.54 36.32
N ARG A 40 36.26 24.76 37.14
CA ARG A 40 35.99 25.96 38.00
C ARG A 40 34.62 25.77 38.71
N SER A 41 34.55 25.53 40.03
CA SER A 41 34.56 26.50 41.15
C SER A 41 33.48 27.58 41.08
N GLY A 42 32.52 27.54 42.02
CA GLY A 42 31.65 28.68 42.36
C GLY A 42 30.39 28.26 43.10
N GLY A 43 30.45 28.25 44.45
CA GLY A 43 29.36 27.83 45.32
C GLY A 43 28.25 28.87 45.52
N ARG A 44 27.14 28.44 46.13
CA ARG A 44 26.13 29.28 46.79
C ARG A 44 25.52 28.54 47.98
N GLY A 45 25.70 29.09 49.19
CA GLY A 45 24.72 28.97 50.29
C GLY A 45 23.50 29.86 49.98
N GLY A 46 22.41 29.94 50.75
CA GLY A 46 21.98 29.38 52.02
C GLY A 46 20.78 30.24 52.49
N GLY A 47 19.79 29.64 53.17
CA GLY A 47 18.97 30.29 54.22
C GLY A 47 17.63 31.00 53.89
N GLY A 48 16.58 30.66 54.68
CA GLY A 48 15.35 31.43 55.00
C GLY A 48 14.11 31.07 54.15
N GLY A 49 12.95 30.57 54.63
CA GLY A 49 12.16 30.91 55.83
C GLY A 49 11.54 32.32 55.66
N SER A 50 10.23 32.61 55.62
CA SER A 50 9.03 31.97 56.18
C SER A 50 7.74 32.74 55.75
N HIS A 51 6.57 32.12 55.92
CA HIS A 51 5.24 32.71 56.24
C HIS A 51 4.33 33.43 55.18
N SER A 52 3.19 32.76 54.92
CA SER A 52 1.80 33.25 55.13
C SER A 52 0.95 33.85 54.00
N ARG A 53 -0.24 33.22 53.83
CA ARG A 53 -1.55 33.75 53.34
C ARG A 53 -1.59 34.10 51.84
N GLY A 54 -2.45 33.55 51.00
CA GLY A 54 -3.90 33.33 51.11
C GLY A 54 -4.60 34.23 50.06
N GLY A 55 -5.41 33.64 49.17
CA GLY A 55 -6.22 34.35 48.13
C GLY A 55 -5.63 34.21 46.72
N SER A 56 -6.19 33.40 45.82
CA SER A 56 -7.43 33.59 45.03
C SER A 56 -7.31 34.66 43.93
N GLY A 57 -7.58 34.24 42.69
CA GLY A 57 -8.20 35.11 41.68
C GLY A 57 -7.30 35.63 40.56
N GLY A 58 -7.28 34.89 39.45
CA GLY A 58 -7.34 35.39 38.07
C GLY A 58 -6.57 36.67 37.72
N GLY A 59 -5.32 36.50 37.28
CA GLY A 59 -4.57 37.57 36.62
C GLY A 59 -4.98 37.74 35.15
N SER A 60 -5.61 38.86 34.83
CA SER A 60 -5.57 39.46 33.50
C SER A 60 -4.35 40.38 33.41
N VAL A 61 -3.42 40.12 32.49
CA VAL A 61 -2.42 41.12 32.07
C VAL A 61 -2.22 41.09 30.56
N HIS A 62 -2.21 42.30 30.03
CA HIS A 62 -2.17 42.69 28.63
C HIS A 62 -0.80 42.50 27.94
N ARG A 63 -0.86 42.61 26.60
CA ARG A 63 0.15 43.14 25.63
C ARG A 63 1.24 42.20 25.11
N GLY A 64 1.31 42.10 23.78
CA GLY A 64 2.53 41.79 23.04
C GLY A 64 2.25 41.32 21.61
N ALA A 65 2.57 42.15 20.62
CA ALA A 65 2.35 41.91 19.19
C ALA A 65 3.39 40.97 18.55
N SER A 66 2.97 40.23 17.50
CA SER A 66 3.59 40.16 16.16
C SER A 66 3.54 38.75 15.53
N SER A 67 3.08 38.70 14.28
CA SER A 67 3.28 37.64 13.27
C SER A 67 2.59 36.29 13.58
N SER A 68 1.81 35.63 12.73
CA SER A 68 2.05 35.29 11.34
C SER A 68 0.95 34.28 10.89
N HIS A 69 0.52 34.36 9.63
CA HIS A 69 -0.16 33.32 8.81
C HIS A 69 -1.64 32.93 9.09
N SER A 70 -2.49 33.42 8.18
CA SER A 70 -3.45 32.65 7.36
C SER A 70 -4.29 31.56 8.05
N GLY A 71 -5.56 31.88 8.31
CA GLY A 71 -6.60 30.90 8.62
C GLY A 71 -6.82 29.94 7.44
N ALA A 72 -6.59 28.65 7.69
CA ALA A 72 -6.92 27.56 6.78
C ALA A 72 -7.89 26.59 7.48
N ASN A 73 -9.16 26.75 7.12
CA ASN A 73 -10.20 25.74 6.91
C ASN A 73 -9.95 24.35 7.54
N THR A 74 -10.64 24.06 8.65
CA THR A 74 -10.92 22.68 9.08
C THR A 74 -11.93 22.04 8.14
N GLN A 75 -11.43 21.54 7.00
CA GLN A 75 -12.15 20.59 6.14
C GLN A 75 -11.54 19.22 6.37
N THR A 76 -12.26 18.38 7.10
CA THR A 76 -11.98 16.96 7.29
C THR A 76 -12.09 16.26 5.95
N ASN A 77 -11.00 16.26 5.19
CA ASN A 77 -10.88 15.51 3.96
C ASN A 77 -10.25 14.16 4.31
N THR A 78 -11.08 13.17 4.64
CA THR A 78 -10.68 11.75 4.59
C THR A 78 -10.50 11.33 3.13
N GLN A 79 -9.53 11.93 2.45
CA GLN A 79 -8.78 11.24 1.42
C GLN A 79 -7.72 10.44 2.15
N SER A 80 -7.88 9.11 2.21
CA SER A 80 -6.72 8.25 2.36
C SER A 80 -5.88 8.43 1.11
N SER A 81 -5.08 9.50 1.10
CA SER A 81 -3.96 9.66 0.21
C SER A 81 -3.08 8.44 0.48
N ALA A 82 -3.11 7.48 -0.45
CA ALA A 82 -2.05 6.49 -0.54
C ALA A 82 -0.75 7.30 -0.52
N VAL A 83 -0.01 7.22 0.58
CA VAL A 83 1.27 7.88 0.72
C VAL A 83 2.14 7.27 -0.37
N ASN A 84 2.32 8.02 -1.45
CA ASN A 84 3.28 7.75 -2.51
C ASN A 84 4.67 7.94 -1.90
N THR A 85 5.12 6.97 -1.11
CA THR A 85 6.54 6.78 -0.92
C THR A 85 7.04 6.24 -2.26
N GLN A 86 7.54 7.14 -3.11
CA GLN A 86 8.33 6.78 -4.27
C GLN A 86 9.65 6.20 -3.77
N THR A 87 9.58 5.00 -3.22
CA THR A 87 10.72 4.10 -3.14
C THR A 87 11.03 3.72 -4.59
N ASN A 88 12.29 3.77 -5.00
CA ASN A 88 12.77 3.18 -6.26
C ASN A 88 12.57 1.66 -6.22
N SER A 89 11.31 1.23 -6.22
CA SER A 89 10.92 -0.17 -6.23
C SER A 89 11.16 -0.71 -7.63
N THR A 90 11.97 -1.75 -7.72
CA THR A 90 12.18 -2.54 -8.93
C THR A 90 11.02 -3.48 -9.23
N ALA A 91 9.97 -3.48 -8.40
CA ALA A 91 8.80 -4.33 -8.53
C ALA A 91 7.55 -3.54 -8.98
N ALA A 92 6.70 -4.21 -9.75
CA ALA A 92 5.37 -3.76 -10.13
C ALA A 92 4.53 -3.49 -8.87
N ARG A 93 3.74 -2.41 -8.90
CA ARG A 93 2.94 -1.99 -7.75
C ARG A 93 1.66 -1.26 -8.16
N PHE A 94 0.68 -1.32 -7.28
CA PHE A 94 -0.56 -0.57 -7.37
C PHE A 94 -0.31 0.90 -7.10
N ILE A 95 -0.83 1.79 -7.95
CA ILE A 95 -0.78 3.25 -7.74
C ILE A 95 -2.09 3.71 -7.08
N GLY A 96 -3.21 3.28 -7.64
CA GLY A 96 -4.53 3.68 -7.15
C GLY A 96 -5.64 3.24 -8.09
N ALA A 97 -6.86 3.23 -7.53
CA ALA A 97 -8.07 3.17 -8.34
C ALA A 97 -8.33 4.55 -8.96
N ILE A 98 -8.89 4.57 -10.15
CA ILE A 98 -9.19 5.79 -10.91
C ILE A 98 -10.68 5.82 -11.27
N GLU A 99 -11.15 6.96 -11.79
CA GLU A 99 -12.56 7.16 -12.19
C GLU A 99 -13.57 6.89 -11.06
N GLY A 100 -13.19 7.22 -9.82
CA GLY A 100 -14.06 7.04 -8.64
C GLY A 100 -14.15 5.59 -8.16
N GLY A 101 -13.33 4.68 -8.69
CA GLY A 101 -13.20 3.33 -8.16
C GLY A 101 -12.52 3.29 -6.78
N HIS A 102 -12.69 2.18 -6.06
CA HIS A 102 -12.03 1.94 -4.80
C HIS A 102 -11.35 0.56 -4.81
N ALA A 103 -10.07 0.52 -4.48
CA ALA A 103 -9.32 -0.72 -4.35
C ALA A 103 -8.12 -0.52 -3.44
N ILE A 104 -7.67 -1.63 -2.84
CA ILE A 104 -6.49 -1.71 -1.98
C ILE A 104 -5.64 -2.90 -2.39
N THR A 105 -4.38 -2.91 -1.96
CA THR A 105 -3.54 -4.11 -2.02
C THR A 105 -3.49 -4.72 -0.62
N PRO A 106 -3.57 -6.05 -0.50
CA PRO A 106 -3.27 -6.72 0.76
C PRO A 106 -1.77 -6.60 1.07
N SER A 107 -1.37 -7.02 2.28
CA SER A 107 0.05 -7.14 2.62
C SER A 107 0.81 -7.97 1.59
N VAL A 108 2.03 -7.54 1.25
CA VAL A 108 2.93 -8.27 0.34
C VAL A 108 3.05 -9.73 0.79
N GLY A 109 2.99 -10.68 -0.15
CA GLY A 109 3.03 -12.12 0.15
C GLY A 109 1.65 -12.73 0.46
N SER A 110 0.58 -11.94 0.41
CA SER A 110 -0.80 -12.42 0.63
C SER A 110 -1.53 -12.79 -0.67
N GLU A 111 -0.83 -12.83 -1.80
CA GLU A 111 -1.42 -13.07 -3.11
C GLU A 111 -2.05 -14.47 -3.22
N THR A 112 -1.58 -15.41 -2.40
CA THR A 112 -2.06 -16.80 -2.36
C THR A 112 -3.00 -17.08 -1.18
N ALA A 113 -3.23 -16.10 -0.30
CA ALA A 113 -3.98 -16.30 0.93
C ALA A 113 -5.45 -16.66 0.63
N GLY A 114 -5.89 -17.82 1.11
CA GLY A 114 -7.27 -18.28 0.92
C GLY A 114 -7.60 -18.76 -0.50
N LEU A 115 -6.62 -18.86 -1.40
CA LEU A 115 -6.84 -19.38 -2.76
C LEU A 115 -6.73 -20.91 -2.82
N PRO A 116 -7.43 -21.59 -3.75
CA PRO A 116 -7.26 -23.02 -3.97
C PRO A 116 -5.81 -23.39 -4.33
N GLU A 117 -5.33 -24.55 -3.89
CA GLU A 117 -3.94 -25.01 -4.10
C GLU A 117 -3.50 -24.95 -5.58
N LYS A 118 -4.39 -25.31 -6.50
CA LYS A 118 -4.11 -25.23 -7.95
C LYS A 118 -3.81 -23.80 -8.40
N VAL A 119 -4.50 -22.82 -7.83
CA VAL A 119 -4.31 -21.40 -8.13
C VAL A 119 -3.04 -20.88 -7.47
N VAL A 120 -2.75 -21.32 -6.24
CA VAL A 120 -1.48 -21.03 -5.56
C VAL A 120 -0.30 -21.55 -6.39
N ALA A 121 -0.37 -22.78 -6.89
CA ALA A 121 0.65 -23.36 -7.77
C ALA A 121 0.81 -22.58 -9.08
N SER A 122 -0.31 -22.15 -9.68
CA SER A 122 -0.32 -21.29 -10.87
C SER A 122 0.40 -19.95 -10.62
N ILE A 123 0.06 -19.25 -9.53
CA ILE A 123 0.71 -18.00 -9.12
C ILE A 123 2.20 -18.21 -8.87
N ASN A 124 2.57 -19.27 -8.15
CA ASN A 124 3.98 -19.59 -7.87
C ASN A 124 4.77 -19.88 -9.16
N SER A 125 4.18 -20.60 -10.12
CA SER A 125 4.80 -20.86 -11.42
C SER A 125 5.07 -19.55 -12.18
N ILE A 126 4.10 -18.62 -12.23
CA ILE A 126 4.28 -17.30 -12.86
C ILE A 126 5.41 -16.53 -12.16
N ASN A 127 5.40 -16.49 -10.82
CA ASN A 127 6.38 -15.76 -10.02
C ASN A 127 7.81 -16.31 -10.11
N GLN A 128 7.96 -17.56 -10.54
CA GLN A 128 9.24 -18.21 -10.80
C GLN A 128 9.68 -18.11 -12.27
N GLY A 129 8.93 -17.37 -13.11
CA GLY A 129 9.23 -17.21 -14.53
C GLY A 129 8.82 -18.39 -15.40
N GLY A 130 7.91 -19.24 -14.92
CA GLY A 130 7.33 -20.33 -15.70
C GLY A 130 6.50 -19.83 -16.89
N SER A 131 6.15 -20.77 -17.77
CA SER A 131 5.30 -20.51 -18.93
C SER A 131 3.93 -19.98 -18.52
N ILE A 132 3.50 -18.86 -19.11
CA ILE A 132 2.18 -18.27 -18.85
C ILE A 132 1.08 -19.23 -19.29
N SER A 133 1.19 -19.88 -20.45
CA SER A 133 0.17 -20.81 -20.92
C SER A 133 0.04 -22.03 -20.02
N ASP A 134 1.15 -22.54 -19.48
CA ASP A 134 1.13 -23.75 -18.65
C ASP A 134 0.61 -23.43 -17.25
N ALA A 135 1.00 -22.28 -16.70
CA ALA A 135 0.53 -21.83 -15.39
C ALA A 135 -0.96 -21.51 -15.39
N THR A 136 -1.48 -20.91 -16.47
CA THR A 136 -2.85 -20.35 -16.50
C THR A 136 -3.85 -21.15 -17.32
N GLY A 137 -3.39 -21.97 -18.26
CA GLY A 137 -4.21 -22.61 -19.28
C GLY A 137 -4.53 -21.73 -20.50
N LEU A 138 -4.07 -20.48 -20.53
CA LEU A 138 -4.30 -19.53 -21.63
C LEU A 138 -3.30 -19.78 -22.77
N LYS A 139 -3.70 -20.62 -23.73
CA LYS A 139 -2.82 -21.09 -24.82
C LYS A 139 -2.35 -19.97 -25.74
N GLU A 140 -3.16 -18.93 -25.90
CA GLU A 140 -2.83 -17.73 -26.67
C GLU A 140 -1.63 -16.97 -26.10
N PHE A 141 -1.24 -17.22 -24.84
CA PHE A 141 -0.11 -16.56 -24.18
C PHE A 141 1.13 -17.47 -24.04
N ALA A 142 1.25 -18.53 -24.85
CA ALA A 142 2.39 -19.46 -24.80
C ALA A 142 3.76 -18.80 -25.02
N GLU A 143 3.82 -17.74 -25.82
CA GLU A 143 5.07 -17.01 -26.11
C GLU A 143 5.28 -15.80 -25.19
N TYR A 144 4.34 -15.52 -24.29
CA TYR A 144 4.43 -14.38 -23.38
C TYR A 144 5.19 -14.76 -22.12
N LYS A 145 5.86 -13.76 -21.54
CA LYS A 145 6.57 -13.85 -20.27
C LYS A 145 5.98 -12.88 -19.26
N ALA A 146 6.05 -13.24 -17.99
CA ALA A 146 5.75 -12.31 -16.90
C ALA A 146 6.74 -11.13 -16.94
N MET A 147 6.23 -9.90 -16.90
CA MET A 147 7.07 -8.71 -16.73
C MET A 147 7.59 -8.59 -15.30
N ASP A 148 6.83 -9.10 -14.33
CA ASP A 148 7.13 -9.06 -12.91
C ASP A 148 6.30 -10.11 -12.16
N LYS A 149 6.49 -10.19 -10.85
CA LYS A 149 5.65 -10.99 -9.97
C LYS A 149 4.19 -10.54 -10.02
N THR A 150 3.31 -11.48 -9.70
CA THR A 150 1.89 -11.26 -9.53
C THR A 150 1.60 -10.30 -8.38
N MET A 151 0.52 -9.54 -8.49
CA MET A 151 0.04 -8.64 -7.45
C MET A 151 -1.44 -8.87 -7.18
N ALA A 152 -1.82 -9.03 -5.91
CA ALA A 152 -3.21 -9.11 -5.51
C ALA A 152 -3.82 -7.72 -5.31
N ILE A 153 -5.07 -7.56 -5.72
CA ILE A 153 -5.85 -6.33 -5.60
C ILE A 153 -7.24 -6.69 -5.08
N ILE A 154 -7.65 -6.01 -4.01
CA ILE A 154 -8.96 -6.14 -3.41
C ILE A 154 -9.78 -4.92 -3.81
N THR A 155 -10.84 -5.12 -4.57
CA THR A 155 -11.79 -4.07 -4.93
C THR A 155 -12.77 -3.84 -3.78
N THR A 156 -13.05 -2.58 -3.49
CA THR A 156 -13.97 -2.19 -2.42
C THR A 156 -15.04 -1.25 -2.93
N ASP A 157 -16.09 -1.05 -2.14
CA ASP A 157 -16.97 0.10 -2.27
C ASP A 157 -16.34 1.35 -1.61
N ALA A 158 -17.07 2.47 -1.65
CA ALA A 158 -16.65 3.73 -1.05
C ALA A 158 -16.50 3.67 0.48
N ASN A 159 -17.09 2.66 1.14
CA ASN A 159 -17.00 2.44 2.58
C ASN A 159 -15.85 1.49 2.95
N GLY A 160 -15.07 1.02 1.98
CA GLY A 160 -13.98 0.06 2.19
C GLY A 160 -14.44 -1.39 2.34
N LYS A 161 -15.71 -1.72 2.05
CA LYS A 161 -16.19 -3.10 2.04
C LYS A 161 -15.84 -3.76 0.71
N ILE A 162 -15.41 -5.02 0.73
CA ILE A 162 -15.12 -5.79 -0.49
C ILE A 162 -16.35 -5.78 -1.42
N ALA A 163 -16.11 -5.44 -2.69
CA ALA A 163 -17.15 -5.34 -3.70
C ALA A 163 -16.68 -5.93 -5.03
N ASP A 164 -17.50 -6.79 -5.63
CA ASP A 164 -17.23 -7.40 -6.93
C ASP A 164 -17.76 -6.52 -8.07
N ILE A 165 -17.10 -5.36 -8.25
CA ILE A 165 -17.45 -4.39 -9.29
C ILE A 165 -16.28 -4.17 -10.25
N PRO A 166 -16.55 -3.88 -11.53
CA PRO A 166 -15.54 -3.41 -12.46
C PRO A 166 -14.85 -2.16 -11.90
N THR A 167 -13.53 -2.23 -11.73
CA THR A 167 -12.74 -1.13 -11.16
C THR A 167 -11.58 -0.82 -12.08
N LYS A 168 -11.48 0.44 -12.50
CA LYS A 168 -10.34 0.92 -13.30
C LYS A 168 -9.20 1.31 -12.36
N LEU A 169 -7.99 0.88 -12.69
CA LEU A 169 -6.81 1.01 -11.85
C LEU A 169 -5.66 1.57 -12.66
N SER A 170 -4.76 2.29 -11.99
CA SER A 170 -3.43 2.59 -12.52
C SER A 170 -2.39 1.79 -11.74
N ILE A 171 -1.46 1.16 -12.46
CA ILE A 171 -0.37 0.38 -11.89
C ILE A 171 0.97 0.84 -12.46
N TYR A 172 2.01 0.76 -11.65
CA TYR A 172 3.41 0.95 -12.07
C TYR A 172 4.02 -0.41 -12.39
N VAL A 173 4.69 -0.52 -13.53
CA VAL A 173 5.35 -1.75 -13.99
C VAL A 173 6.74 -1.37 -14.53
N PRO A 174 7.81 -1.52 -13.72
CA PRO A 174 9.14 -0.99 -14.04
C PRO A 174 9.73 -1.55 -15.35
N ASN A 175 9.35 -2.79 -15.68
CA ASN A 175 9.90 -3.54 -16.82
C ASN A 175 9.12 -3.34 -18.14
N ILE A 176 8.28 -2.30 -18.24
CA ILE A 176 7.62 -1.94 -19.51
C ILE A 176 8.69 -1.51 -20.53
N ILE A 177 8.69 -2.13 -21.72
CA ILE A 177 9.60 -1.85 -22.83
C ILE A 177 8.77 -1.41 -24.05
N GLU A 178 9.16 -0.30 -24.67
CA GLU A 178 8.49 0.21 -25.86
C GLU A 178 8.69 -0.74 -27.06
N GLY A 179 7.65 -0.90 -27.89
CA GLY A 179 7.66 -1.80 -29.04
C GLY A 179 7.40 -3.27 -28.73
N LYS A 180 7.18 -3.64 -27.46
CA LYS A 180 6.71 -4.98 -27.05
C LYS A 180 5.18 -5.05 -27.09
N ASP A 181 4.63 -6.24 -27.34
CA ASP A 181 3.20 -6.44 -27.11
C ASP A 181 2.96 -6.71 -25.63
N ILE A 182 2.20 -5.84 -24.99
CA ILE A 182 1.98 -5.83 -23.54
C ILE A 182 0.52 -6.12 -23.26
N LYS A 183 0.27 -7.13 -22.43
CA LYS A 183 -1.06 -7.49 -21.93
C LYS A 183 -1.03 -7.59 -20.42
N VAL A 184 -2.22 -7.69 -19.81
CA VAL A 184 -2.35 -8.07 -18.40
C VAL A 184 -3.30 -9.25 -18.32
N ILE A 185 -2.91 -10.25 -17.55
CA ILE A 185 -3.78 -11.35 -17.16
C ILE A 185 -4.21 -11.16 -15.71
N ALA A 186 -5.41 -11.60 -15.40
CA ALA A 186 -5.96 -11.59 -14.05
C ALA A 186 -6.63 -12.92 -13.74
N TYR A 187 -6.33 -13.46 -12.57
CA TYR A 187 -7.18 -14.42 -11.90
C TYR A 187 -8.23 -13.64 -11.14
N ALA A 188 -9.47 -13.65 -11.63
CA ALA A 188 -10.58 -12.99 -10.96
C ALA A 188 -11.20 -13.94 -9.93
N ASN A 189 -11.29 -13.51 -8.67
CA ASN A 189 -11.80 -14.37 -7.59
C ASN A 189 -13.28 -14.74 -7.81
N ILE A 190 -14.05 -13.84 -8.41
CA ILE A 190 -15.46 -14.04 -8.77
C ILE A 190 -15.66 -15.16 -9.80
N THR A 191 -14.78 -15.28 -10.81
CA THR A 191 -14.92 -16.32 -11.84
C THR A 191 -14.11 -17.57 -11.52
N GLY A 192 -13.09 -17.45 -10.67
CA GLY A 192 -12.17 -18.55 -10.33
C GLY A 192 -11.26 -18.96 -11.49
N THR A 193 -10.99 -18.05 -12.43
CA THR A 193 -10.24 -18.35 -13.67
C THR A 193 -9.31 -17.22 -14.06
N TRP A 194 -8.21 -17.58 -14.73
CA TRP A 194 -7.36 -16.62 -15.43
C TRP A 194 -8.01 -16.14 -16.73
N ALA A 195 -7.86 -14.86 -17.04
CA ALA A 195 -8.23 -14.26 -18.31
C ALA A 195 -7.36 -13.04 -18.62
N ALA A 196 -7.26 -12.67 -19.89
CA ALA A 196 -6.74 -11.36 -20.27
C ALA A 196 -7.73 -10.26 -19.87
N ILE A 197 -7.22 -9.14 -19.38
CA ILE A 197 -8.02 -7.97 -19.02
C ILE A 197 -7.73 -6.78 -19.93
N PRO A 198 -8.68 -5.82 -20.04
CA PRO A 198 -8.46 -4.62 -20.82
C PRO A 198 -7.30 -3.79 -20.29
N VAL A 199 -6.40 -3.40 -21.20
CA VAL A 199 -5.38 -2.37 -21.01
C VAL A 199 -5.80 -1.15 -21.81
N HIS A 200 -6.00 -0.03 -21.13
CA HIS A 200 -6.55 1.20 -21.73
C HIS A 200 -5.47 2.16 -22.19
N SER A 201 -4.37 2.23 -21.44
CA SER A 201 -3.26 3.14 -21.70
C SER A 201 -1.97 2.53 -21.18
N ILE A 202 -0.86 2.85 -21.84
CA ILE A 202 0.50 2.54 -21.38
C ILE A 202 1.32 3.81 -21.52
N ASN A 203 1.95 4.25 -20.44
CA ASN A 203 2.92 5.33 -20.45
C ASN A 203 4.33 4.74 -20.26
N TYR A 204 5.11 4.71 -21.34
CA TYR A 204 6.46 4.13 -21.35
C TYR A 204 7.49 4.96 -20.57
N GLN A 205 7.24 6.26 -20.38
CA GLN A 205 8.13 7.17 -19.66
C GLN A 205 7.95 7.01 -18.15
N THR A 206 6.70 7.05 -17.68
CA THR A 206 6.39 6.88 -16.25
C THR A 206 6.31 5.41 -15.82
N LYS A 207 6.39 4.48 -16.78
CA LYS A 207 6.24 3.03 -16.57
C LYS A 207 4.91 2.69 -15.90
N THR A 208 3.83 3.32 -16.34
CA THR A 208 2.48 3.11 -15.79
C THR A 208 1.52 2.58 -16.84
N MET A 209 0.50 1.85 -16.42
CA MET A 209 -0.58 1.40 -17.29
C MET A 209 -1.92 1.43 -16.58
N ASP A 210 -2.96 1.77 -17.33
CA ASP A 210 -4.34 1.76 -16.82
C ASP A 210 -5.07 0.50 -17.29
N ILE A 211 -5.73 -0.17 -16.37
CA ILE A 211 -6.39 -1.46 -16.58
C ILE A 211 -7.78 -1.47 -15.97
N THR A 212 -8.62 -2.44 -16.34
CA THR A 212 -9.87 -2.74 -15.61
C THR A 212 -9.86 -4.18 -15.13
N ILE A 213 -10.05 -4.37 -13.82
CA ILE A 213 -10.34 -5.67 -13.22
C ILE A 213 -11.82 -5.77 -12.86
N ASN A 214 -12.34 -6.99 -12.77
CA ASN A 214 -13.72 -7.23 -12.35
C ASN A 214 -13.71 -7.94 -10.99
N GLY A 215 -13.96 -7.17 -9.93
CA GLY A 215 -13.81 -7.67 -8.57
C GLY A 215 -12.36 -7.92 -8.14
N SER A 216 -12.20 -8.47 -6.95
CA SER A 216 -10.88 -8.74 -6.37
C SER A 216 -10.13 -9.77 -7.21
N SER A 217 -8.87 -9.49 -7.53
CA SER A 217 -8.11 -10.25 -8.53
C SER A 217 -6.62 -10.33 -8.19
N THR A 218 -5.96 -11.38 -8.67
CA THR A 218 -4.49 -11.43 -8.77
C THR A 218 -4.08 -11.15 -10.20
N ILE A 219 -3.27 -10.13 -10.44
CA ILE A 219 -2.88 -9.68 -11.78
C ILE A 219 -1.41 -9.95 -12.08
N CYS A 220 -1.08 -10.10 -13.36
CA CYS A 220 0.30 -10.16 -13.87
C CYS A 220 0.38 -9.45 -15.23
N PRO A 221 1.18 -8.37 -15.35
CA PRO A 221 1.56 -7.83 -16.64
C PRO A 221 2.48 -8.80 -17.38
N ILE A 222 2.21 -9.03 -18.66
CA ILE A 222 2.93 -9.99 -19.51
C ILE A 222 3.35 -9.33 -20.83
N TYR A 223 4.39 -9.87 -21.47
CA TYR A 223 4.94 -9.32 -22.71
C TYR A 223 5.44 -10.37 -23.69
N LYS A 224 5.51 -9.97 -24.97
CA LYS A 224 6.17 -10.69 -26.07
C LYS A 224 7.07 -9.73 -26.87
#